data_AF-A0A183B725-F1
#
_entry.id   AF-A0A183B725-F1
#
_cell.length_a   1.000
_cell.length_b   1.000
_cell.length_c   1.000
_cell.angle_alpha   90.00
_cell.angle_beta   90.00
_cell.angle_gamma   90.00
#
_symmetry.space_group_name_H-M   'P 1'
#
loop_
_entity.id
_entity.type
_entity.pdbx_description
1 polymer ?
#
loop_
_entity_poly.entity_id
_entity_poly.type
_entity_poly.pdbx_seq_one_letter_code
_entity_poly.pdbx_strand_id
1 'polypeptide(L)'
;MVGILLSFCCVFHFFGFSLDVGIYHHVASHHQDLLKKATEIDNLHNVLQLTEEKISNLSSSMDKVKRKVQIPYDVLQEHITRFRHLQLTAEILRKISRIALLVKRVQGRFIVGTFLTTFLSLLARTTDLSKLSAYLNEMNYLFTTMDWKGIHVLESYKRTMDQSREDMINQAWGLINASYELADQVQLGLGLQV
;
A
#
# COMPACT_ATOMS: atom_id res chain seq x y z
N MET A 1 -83.91 45.46 -56.96
CA MET A 1 -82.63 45.07 -56.32
C MET A 1 -82.78 44.29 -55.00
N VAL A 2 -83.99 43.97 -54.52
CA VAL A 2 -84.16 43.21 -53.24
C VAL A 2 -84.09 41.68 -53.43
N GLY A 3 -84.48 41.16 -54.60
CA GLY A 3 -84.45 39.71 -54.87
C GLY A 3 -83.06 39.08 -55.02
N ILE A 4 -82.05 39.86 -55.43
CA ILE A 4 -80.67 39.36 -55.62
C ILE A 4 -79.96 39.23 -54.26
N LEU A 5 -80.23 40.13 -53.30
CA LEU A 5 -79.70 40.06 -51.94
C LEU A 5 -80.28 38.89 -51.14
N LEU A 6 -81.57 38.56 -51.31
CA LEU A 6 -82.18 37.39 -50.66
C LEU A 6 -81.61 36.08 -51.21
N SER A 7 -81.38 36.01 -52.52
CA SER A 7 -80.77 34.85 -53.19
C SER A 7 -79.31 34.65 -52.76
N PHE A 8 -78.53 35.73 -52.65
CA PHE A 8 -77.15 35.67 -52.13
C PHE A 8 -77.11 35.22 -50.66
N CYS A 9 -78.04 35.69 -49.82
CA CYS A 9 -78.11 35.28 -48.41
C CYS A 9 -78.48 33.80 -48.25
N CYS A 10 -79.40 33.28 -49.07
CA CYS A 10 -79.73 31.85 -49.08
C CYS A 10 -78.56 30.99 -49.57
N VAL A 11 -77.84 31.43 -50.61
CA VAL A 11 -76.66 30.70 -51.12
C VAL A 11 -75.53 30.71 -50.09
N PHE A 12 -75.24 31.83 -49.43
CA PHE A 12 -74.21 31.89 -48.40
C PHE A 12 -74.57 31.07 -47.16
N HIS A 13 -75.84 31.07 -46.74
CA HIS A 13 -76.30 30.27 -45.61
C HIS A 13 -76.30 28.76 -45.93
N PHE A 14 -76.70 28.38 -47.16
CA PHE A 14 -76.63 26.99 -47.61
C PHE A 14 -75.18 26.51 -47.78
N PHE A 15 -74.30 27.35 -48.30
CA PHE A 15 -72.87 27.03 -48.45
C PHE A 15 -72.15 26.95 -47.09
N GLY A 16 -72.49 27.85 -46.16
CA GLY A 16 -72.01 27.79 -44.78
C GLY A 16 -72.46 26.52 -44.07
N PHE A 17 -73.73 26.13 -44.21
CA PHE A 17 -74.27 24.89 -43.64
C PHE A 17 -73.64 23.63 -44.28
N SER A 18 -73.39 23.64 -45.60
CA SER A 18 -72.69 22.55 -46.29
C SER A 18 -71.23 22.43 -45.87
N LEU A 19 -70.56 23.55 -45.61
CA LEU A 19 -69.19 23.57 -45.10
C LEU A 19 -69.12 23.01 -43.68
N ASP A 20 -70.06 23.41 -42.81
CA ASP A 20 -70.17 22.91 -41.44
C ASP A 20 -70.45 21.39 -41.41
N VAL A 21 -71.38 20.90 -42.24
CA VAL A 21 -71.65 19.47 -42.39
C VAL A 21 -70.44 18.72 -42.97
N GLY A 22 -69.72 19.30 -43.92
CA GLY A 22 -68.52 18.72 -44.52
C GLY A 22 -67.35 18.62 -43.52
N ILE A 23 -67.14 19.67 -42.72
CA ILE A 23 -66.17 19.68 -41.63
C ILE A 23 -66.58 18.68 -40.55
N TYR A 24 -67.86 18.67 -40.15
CA TYR A 24 -68.36 17.73 -39.16
C TYR A 24 -68.20 16.28 -39.62
N HIS A 25 -68.47 15.96 -40.89
CA HIS A 25 -68.27 14.63 -41.44
C HIS A 25 -66.79 14.24 -41.58
N HIS A 26 -65.94 15.20 -41.93
CA HIS A 26 -64.50 14.96 -41.99
C HIS A 26 -63.90 14.73 -40.60
N VAL A 27 -64.30 15.52 -39.61
CA VAL A 27 -63.93 15.36 -38.20
C VAL A 27 -64.52 14.07 -37.64
N ALA A 28 -65.78 13.75 -37.95
CA ALA A 28 -66.42 12.51 -37.51
C ALA A 28 -65.77 11.26 -38.13
N SER A 29 -65.29 11.33 -39.38
CA SER A 29 -64.57 10.21 -40.01
C SER A 29 -63.15 10.04 -39.51
N HIS A 30 -62.45 11.14 -39.16
CA HIS A 30 -61.04 11.11 -38.75
C HIS A 30 -60.83 11.17 -37.22
N HIS A 31 -61.88 11.31 -36.41
CA HIS A 31 -61.75 11.37 -34.95
C HIS A 31 -61.11 10.09 -34.37
N GLN A 32 -61.37 8.93 -34.98
CA GLN A 32 -60.84 7.66 -34.49
C GLN A 32 -59.34 7.58 -34.73
N ASP A 33 -58.86 8.08 -35.86
CA ASP A 33 -57.45 8.08 -36.20
C ASP A 33 -56.67 9.12 -35.39
N LEU A 34 -57.28 10.27 -35.07
CA LEU A 34 -56.68 11.26 -34.17
C LEU A 34 -56.58 10.75 -32.73
N LEU A 35 -57.61 10.05 -32.24
CA LEU A 35 -57.59 9.38 -30.93
C LEU A 35 -56.56 8.25 -30.89
N LYS A 36 -56.45 7.44 -31.95
CA LYS A 36 -55.41 6.40 -32.05
C LYS A 36 -54.02 7.02 -32.01
N LYS A 37 -53.76 8.09 -32.78
CA LYS A 37 -52.48 8.81 -32.75
C LYS A 37 -52.19 9.41 -31.37
N ALA A 38 -53.18 10.00 -30.70
CA ALA A 38 -53.01 10.50 -29.34
C ALA A 38 -52.66 9.37 -28.35
N THR A 39 -53.34 8.22 -28.47
CA THR A 39 -53.08 7.04 -27.63
C THR A 39 -51.69 6.45 -27.90
N GLU A 40 -51.25 6.42 -29.17
CA GLU A 40 -49.90 5.98 -29.56
C GLU A 40 -48.81 6.91 -29.01
N ILE A 41 -49.05 8.22 -29.01
CA ILE A 41 -48.14 9.20 -28.40
C ILE A 41 -48.04 9.01 -26.89
N ASP A 42 -49.17 8.81 -26.19
CA ASP A 42 -49.16 8.51 -24.76
C ASP A 42 -48.42 7.20 -24.44
N ASN A 43 -48.61 6.17 -25.25
CA ASN A 43 -47.88 4.91 -25.12
C ASN A 43 -46.37 5.10 -25.30
N LEU A 44 -45.95 5.90 -26.29
CA LEU A 44 -44.54 6.21 -26.50
C LEU A 44 -43.96 7.02 -25.34
N HIS A 45 -44.72 7.99 -24.81
CA HIS A 45 -44.33 8.77 -23.63
C HIS A 45 -44.11 7.86 -22.42
N ASN A 46 -45.01 6.92 -22.18
CA ASN A 46 -44.87 5.92 -21.11
C ASN A 46 -43.62 5.05 -21.31
N VAL A 47 -43.33 4.60 -22.53
CA VAL A 47 -42.11 3.83 -22.83
C VAL A 47 -40.84 4.65 -22.63
N LEU A 48 -40.86 5.94 -22.98
CA LEU A 48 -39.73 6.85 -22.76
C LEU A 48 -39.50 7.08 -21.27
N GLN A 49 -40.55 7.32 -20.49
CA GLN A 49 -40.45 7.46 -19.04
C GLN A 49 -39.90 6.18 -18.37
N LEU A 50 -40.37 5.00 -18.79
CA LEU A 50 -39.84 3.72 -18.29
C LEU A 50 -38.37 3.52 -18.67
N THR A 51 -37.98 3.97 -19.86
CA THR A 51 -36.58 3.91 -20.30
C THR A 51 -35.70 4.84 -19.49
N GLU A 52 -36.16 6.05 -19.22
CA GLU A 52 -35.47 7.04 -18.38
C GLU A 52 -35.30 6.51 -16.94
N GLU A 53 -36.35 5.96 -16.34
CA GLU A 53 -36.28 5.32 -15.03
C GLU A 53 -35.28 4.16 -15.00
N LYS A 54 -35.27 3.31 -16.04
CA LYS A 54 -34.30 2.21 -16.17
C LYS A 54 -32.86 2.71 -16.28
N ILE A 55 -32.61 3.77 -17.06
CA ILE A 55 -31.28 4.38 -17.19
C ILE A 55 -30.83 4.96 -15.85
N SER A 56 -31.71 5.67 -15.15
CA SER A 56 -31.43 6.21 -13.81
C SER A 56 -31.10 5.11 -12.80
N ASN A 57 -31.90 4.04 -12.78
CA ASN A 57 -31.68 2.88 -11.93
C ASN A 57 -30.36 2.16 -12.25
N LEU A 58 -30.01 2.05 -13.54
CA LEU A 58 -28.75 1.47 -13.98
C LEU A 58 -27.56 2.33 -13.55
N SER A 59 -27.63 3.65 -13.72
CA SER A 59 -26.61 4.61 -13.28
C SER A 59 -26.37 4.50 -11.76
N SER A 60 -27.45 4.50 -10.97
CA SER A 60 -27.37 4.29 -9.51
C SER A 60 -26.74 2.95 -9.13
N SER A 61 -27.07 1.89 -9.86
CA SER A 61 -26.49 0.57 -9.66
C SER A 61 -25.00 0.53 -10.00
N MET A 62 -24.60 1.19 -11.08
CA MET A 62 -23.20 1.35 -11.48
C MET A 62 -22.40 2.11 -10.41
N ASP A 63 -22.95 3.19 -9.86
CA ASP A 63 -22.30 3.94 -8.77
C ASP A 63 -22.15 3.11 -7.49
N LYS A 64 -23.15 2.27 -7.17
CA LYS A 64 -23.05 1.32 -6.06
C LYS A 64 -21.92 0.31 -6.29
N VAL A 65 -21.80 -0.25 -7.50
CA VAL A 65 -20.73 -1.19 -7.85
C VAL A 65 -19.37 -0.49 -7.80
N LYS A 66 -19.25 0.71 -8.36
CA LYS A 66 -18.02 1.51 -8.30
C LYS A 66 -17.57 1.75 -6.86
N ARG A 67 -18.49 2.14 -5.97
CA ARG A 67 -18.20 2.30 -4.54
C ARG A 67 -17.79 0.99 -3.87
N LYS A 68 -18.44 -0.14 -4.21
CA LYS A 68 -18.07 -1.47 -3.70
C LYS A 68 -16.66 -1.91 -4.11
N VAL A 69 -16.07 -1.32 -5.14
CA VAL A 69 -14.69 -1.59 -5.55
C VAL A 69 -13.71 -0.54 -5.00
N GLN A 70 -14.08 0.74 -5.07
CA GLN A 70 -13.21 1.83 -4.67
C GLN A 70 -12.93 1.82 -3.16
N ILE A 71 -13.95 1.65 -2.32
CA ILE A 71 -13.80 1.64 -0.87
C ILE A 71 -12.83 0.55 -0.39
N PRO A 72 -12.98 -0.74 -0.77
CA PRO A 72 -12.04 -1.76 -0.33
C PRO A 72 -10.64 -1.57 -0.92
N TYR A 73 -10.50 -0.96 -2.10
CA TYR A 73 -9.19 -0.61 -2.65
C TYR A 73 -8.47 0.41 -1.77
N ASP A 74 -9.14 1.50 -1.39
CA ASP A 74 -8.56 2.54 -0.54
C ASP A 74 -8.15 1.99 0.83
N VAL A 75 -9.02 1.17 1.43
CA VAL A 75 -8.74 0.47 2.70
C VAL A 75 -7.55 -0.49 2.56
N LEU A 76 -7.48 -1.26 1.47
CA LEU A 76 -6.36 -2.16 1.21
C LEU A 76 -5.04 -1.38 1.04
N GLN A 77 -5.06 -0.25 0.34
CA GLN A 77 -3.89 0.61 0.16
C GLN A 77 -3.38 1.16 1.50
N GLU A 78 -4.29 1.57 2.38
CA GLU A 78 -3.95 1.98 3.74
C GLU A 78 -3.31 0.84 4.53
N HIS A 79 -3.91 -0.36 4.48
CA HIS A 79 -3.35 -1.55 5.12
C HIS A 79 -1.97 -1.92 4.59
N ILE A 80 -1.73 -1.85 3.28
CA ILE A 80 -0.41 -2.10 2.68
C ILE A 80 0.61 -1.09 3.19
N THR A 81 0.22 0.18 3.31
CA THR A 81 1.10 1.24 3.83
C THR A 81 1.46 0.97 5.29
N ARG A 82 0.47 0.67 6.13
CA ARG A 82 0.68 0.27 7.53
C ARG A 82 1.56 -0.98 7.64
N PHE A 83 1.35 -1.97 6.78
CA PHE A 83 2.15 -3.19 6.73
C PHE A 83 3.61 -2.89 6.39
N ARG A 84 3.89 -1.99 5.43
CA ARG A 84 5.25 -1.55 5.11
C ARG A 84 5.94 -0.88 6.30
N HIS A 85 5.23 -0.01 7.03
CA HIS A 85 5.78 0.61 8.24
C HIS A 85 6.09 -0.42 9.33
N LEU A 86 5.20 -1.40 9.52
CA LEU A 86 5.43 -2.50 10.45
C LEU A 86 6.64 -3.33 10.04
N GLN A 87 6.78 -3.65 8.76
CA GLN A 87 7.90 -4.41 8.24
C GLN A 87 9.23 -3.68 8.47
N LEU A 88 9.30 -2.38 8.18
CA LEU A 88 10.47 -1.55 8.45
C LEU A 88 10.83 -1.55 9.95
N THR A 89 9.83 -1.38 10.81
CA THR A 89 10.01 -1.41 12.26
C THR A 89 10.53 -2.77 12.74
N ALA A 90 9.97 -3.86 12.21
CA ALA A 90 10.40 -5.22 12.53
C ALA A 90 11.83 -5.51 12.06
N GLU A 91 12.24 -4.98 10.91
CA GLU A 91 13.62 -5.09 10.42
C GLU A 91 14.61 -4.37 11.34
N ILE A 92 14.31 -3.14 11.76
CA ILE A 92 15.11 -2.40 12.74
C ILE A 92 15.19 -3.17 14.05
N LEU A 93 14.06 -3.68 14.55
CA LEU A 93 14.03 -4.47 15.79
C LEU A 93 14.87 -5.75 15.69
N ARG A 94 14.82 -6.45 14.55
CA ARG A 94 15.67 -7.63 14.30
C ARG A 94 17.16 -7.27 14.34
N LYS A 95 17.55 -6.14 13.73
CA LYS A 95 18.93 -5.64 13.80
C LYS A 95 19.35 -5.36 15.25
N ILE A 96 18.51 -4.68 16.02
CA ILE A 96 18.77 -4.39 17.45
C ILE A 96 18.90 -5.67 18.27
N SER A 97 17.99 -6.63 18.09
CA SER A 97 18.04 -7.93 18.76
C SER A 97 19.33 -8.70 18.41
N ARG A 98 19.73 -8.67 17.14
CA ARG A 98 20.98 -9.27 16.68
C ARG A 98 22.19 -8.61 17.33
N ILE A 99 22.25 -7.28 17.38
CA ILE A 99 23.32 -6.55 18.08
C ILE A 99 23.36 -6.95 19.55
N ALA A 100 22.23 -6.98 20.24
CA ALA A 100 22.16 -7.36 21.66
C ALA A 100 22.69 -8.79 21.90
N LEU A 101 22.38 -9.74 21.01
CA LEU A 101 22.93 -11.09 21.07
C LEU A 101 24.44 -11.13 20.85
N LEU A 102 24.95 -10.37 19.87
CA LEU A 102 26.38 -10.30 19.58
C LEU A 102 27.16 -9.68 20.74
N VAL A 103 26.65 -8.58 21.33
CA VAL A 103 27.23 -7.96 22.53
C VAL A 103 27.33 -8.96 23.68
N LYS A 104 26.26 -9.72 23.95
CA LYS A 104 26.29 -10.77 24.98
C LYS A 104 27.32 -11.85 24.71
N ARG A 105 27.52 -12.24 23.44
CA ARG A 105 28.54 -13.23 23.06
C ARG A 105 29.96 -12.70 23.23
N VAL A 106 30.17 -11.42 22.93
CA VAL A 106 31.46 -10.73 23.13
C VAL A 106 31.76 -10.62 24.63
N GLN A 107 30.83 -10.07 25.42
CA GLN A 107 30.99 -9.91 26.88
C GLN A 107 31.09 -11.26 27.61
N GLY A 108 30.29 -12.25 27.23
CA GLY A 108 30.31 -13.58 27.83
C GLY A 108 31.67 -14.28 27.69
N ARG A 109 32.42 -14.00 26.62
CA ARG A 109 33.79 -14.52 26.43
C ARG A 109 34.80 -13.82 27.33
N PHE A 110 34.64 -12.51 27.56
CA PHE A 110 35.51 -11.76 28.47
C PHE A 110 35.31 -12.21 29.92
N ILE A 111 34.06 -12.43 30.35
CA ILE A 111 33.71 -12.85 31.72
C ILE A 111 34.10 -14.32 31.99
N VAL A 112 33.88 -15.22 31.04
CA VAL A 112 34.25 -16.64 31.18
C VAL A 112 35.78 -16.84 31.11
N GLY A 113 36.49 -16.03 30.30
CA GLY A 113 37.95 -16.07 30.22
C GLY A 113 38.67 -15.69 31.53
N THR A 114 38.00 -14.98 32.44
CA THR A 114 38.54 -14.63 33.76
C THR A 114 38.29 -15.67 34.86
N PHE A 115 37.24 -16.49 34.77
CA PHE A 115 36.80 -17.34 35.90
C PHE A 115 37.27 -18.80 35.82
N LEU A 116 37.64 -19.29 34.64
CA LEU A 116 38.17 -20.63 34.46
C LEU A 116 39.35 -20.58 33.49
N THR A 117 40.46 -21.23 33.85
CA THR A 117 41.58 -21.63 32.97
C THR A 117 42.85 -20.76 32.94
N THR A 118 43.56 -20.68 34.07
CA THR A 118 44.97 -20.25 34.09
C THR A 118 45.93 -21.23 33.40
N PHE A 119 45.48 -22.45 33.01
CA PHE A 119 46.38 -23.47 32.43
C PHE A 119 45.94 -24.05 31.05
N LEU A 120 44.69 -23.86 30.63
CA LEU A 120 44.14 -24.38 29.36
C LEU A 120 43.96 -23.28 28.29
N SER A 121 44.32 -22.02 28.59
CA SER A 121 44.01 -20.88 27.73
C SER A 121 44.99 -20.65 26.57
N LEU A 122 46.20 -21.23 26.58
CA LEU A 122 47.18 -20.97 25.51
C LEU A 122 46.73 -21.56 24.16
N LEU A 123 46.07 -22.71 24.17
CA LEU A 123 45.51 -23.37 22.98
C LEU A 123 44.08 -22.90 22.64
N ALA A 124 43.34 -22.34 23.61
CA ALA A 124 41.99 -21.82 23.38
C ALA A 124 41.98 -20.37 22.84
N ARG A 125 42.96 -19.54 23.22
CA ARG A 125 43.11 -18.13 22.80
C ARG A 125 43.09 -17.91 21.28
N THR A 126 43.61 -18.88 20.53
CA THR A 126 43.83 -18.81 19.08
C THR A 126 42.54 -18.91 18.27
N THR A 127 41.64 -19.82 18.63
CA THR A 127 40.34 -19.95 17.94
C THR A 127 39.32 -18.90 18.35
N ASP A 128 39.55 -18.23 19.48
CA ASP A 128 38.63 -17.26 20.04
C ASP A 128 38.81 -15.86 19.47
N LEU A 129 40.04 -15.50 19.07
CA LEU A 129 40.34 -14.18 18.49
C LEU A 129 39.70 -14.00 17.11
N SER A 130 39.81 -14.99 16.20
CA SER A 130 39.20 -14.91 14.87
C SER A 130 37.67 -14.89 14.93
N LYS A 131 37.07 -15.63 15.86
CA LYS A 131 35.60 -15.62 16.10
C LYS A 131 35.14 -14.28 16.67
N LEU A 132 35.91 -13.72 17.61
CA LEU A 132 35.66 -12.40 18.18
C LEU A 132 35.73 -11.31 17.10
N SER A 133 36.76 -11.35 16.25
CA SER A 133 36.91 -10.45 15.09
C SER A 133 35.69 -10.53 14.17
N ALA A 134 35.23 -11.75 13.83
CA ALA A 134 34.03 -11.93 13.02
C ALA A 134 32.77 -11.32 13.66
N TYR A 135 32.56 -11.49 14.97
CA TYR A 135 31.42 -10.87 15.67
C TYR A 135 31.52 -9.35 15.72
N LEU A 136 32.70 -8.80 15.99
CA LEU A 136 32.93 -7.35 16.02
C LEU A 136 32.76 -6.73 14.63
N ASN A 137 33.16 -7.42 13.56
CA ASN A 137 32.95 -6.98 12.19
C ASN A 137 31.46 -7.01 11.82
N GLU A 138 30.74 -8.07 12.17
CA GLU A 138 29.29 -8.15 11.97
C GLU A 138 28.56 -7.03 12.73
N MET A 139 28.92 -6.79 14.00
CA MET A 139 28.36 -5.68 14.78
C MET A 139 28.64 -4.33 14.12
N ASN A 140 29.87 -4.10 13.66
CA ASN A 140 30.24 -2.87 12.97
C ASN A 140 29.42 -2.65 11.70
N TYR A 141 29.20 -3.72 10.92
CA TYR A 141 28.33 -3.68 9.74
C TYR A 141 26.87 -3.33 10.10
N LEU A 142 26.32 -3.91 11.18
CA LEU A 142 24.96 -3.61 11.64
C LEU A 142 24.82 -2.15 12.11
N PHE A 143 25.84 -1.59 12.76
CA PHE A 143 25.85 -0.18 13.14
C PHE A 143 26.01 0.79 11.95
N THR A 144 26.68 0.38 10.86
CA THR A 144 26.77 1.22 9.65
C THR A 144 25.47 1.24 8.84
N THR A 145 24.69 0.16 8.89
CA THR A 145 23.47 -0.02 8.08
C THR A 145 22.18 0.44 8.77
N MET A 146 22.27 1.12 9.92
CA MET A 146 21.13 1.55 10.72
C MET A 146 21.42 2.89 11.39
N ASP A 147 20.40 3.75 11.53
CA ASP A 147 20.48 4.94 12.37
C ASP A 147 20.25 4.55 13.84
N TRP A 148 21.32 4.52 14.63
CA TRP A 148 21.31 4.10 16.05
C TRP A 148 21.54 5.27 17.03
N LYS A 149 21.92 6.44 16.52
CA LYS A 149 22.24 7.61 17.34
C LYS A 149 21.00 8.09 18.08
N GLY A 150 21.12 8.37 19.38
CA GLY A 150 20.00 8.78 20.24
C GLY A 150 19.35 7.63 21.02
N ILE A 151 19.68 6.38 20.74
CA ILE A 151 19.26 5.23 21.57
C ILE A 151 20.39 4.91 22.56
N HIS A 152 20.25 5.36 23.80
CA HIS A 152 21.28 5.22 24.85
C HIS A 152 21.78 3.77 25.05
N VAL A 153 20.89 2.78 24.90
CA VAL A 153 21.26 1.35 25.00
C VAL A 153 22.21 0.94 23.86
N LEU A 154 21.94 1.39 22.64
CA LEU A 154 22.79 1.10 21.47
C LEU A 154 24.11 1.85 21.54
N GLU A 155 24.12 3.06 22.09
CA GLU A 155 25.35 3.82 22.35
C GLU A 155 26.25 3.11 23.37
N SER A 156 25.65 2.56 24.43
CA SER A 156 26.35 1.70 25.40
C SER A 156 26.93 0.44 24.75
N TYR A 157 26.17 -0.21 23.87
CA TYR A 157 26.66 -1.36 23.09
C TYR A 157 27.79 -0.98 22.14
N LYS A 158 27.71 0.18 21.49
CA LYS A 158 28.79 0.68 20.63
C LYS A 158 30.07 0.92 21.42
N ARG A 159 29.96 1.56 22.59
CA ARG A 159 31.10 1.76 23.51
C ARG A 159 31.73 0.43 23.93
N THR A 160 30.89 -0.56 24.27
CA THR A 160 31.35 -1.91 24.63
C THR A 160 32.07 -2.60 23.46
N MET A 161 31.55 -2.45 22.24
CA MET A 161 32.17 -2.99 21.04
C MET A 161 33.54 -2.35 20.78
N ASP A 162 33.66 -1.04 20.95
CA ASP A 162 34.91 -0.32 20.74
C ASP A 162 35.95 -0.71 21.79
N GLN A 163 35.55 -0.83 23.06
CA GLN A 163 36.43 -1.35 24.12
C GLN A 163 36.90 -2.78 23.82
N SER A 164 35.98 -3.67 23.45
CA SER A 164 36.32 -5.05 23.13
C SER A 164 37.21 -5.17 21.89
N ARG A 165 37.11 -4.23 20.94
CA ARG A 165 37.99 -4.17 19.77
C ARG A 165 39.39 -3.77 20.18
N GLU A 166 39.53 -2.78 21.04
CA GLU A 166 40.84 -2.37 21.57
C GLU A 166 41.49 -3.52 22.36
N ASP A 167 40.73 -4.20 23.23
CA ASP A 167 41.22 -5.36 23.97
C ASP A 167 41.66 -6.50 23.04
N MET A 168 40.92 -6.74 21.95
CA MET A 168 41.27 -7.74 20.94
C MET A 168 42.56 -7.37 20.20
N ILE A 169 42.75 -6.11 19.83
CA ILE A 169 43.98 -5.63 19.18
C ILE A 169 45.18 -5.80 20.12
N ASN A 170 45.02 -5.45 21.39
CA ASN A 170 46.06 -5.64 22.40
C ASN A 170 46.41 -7.12 22.59
N GLN A 171 45.42 -8.02 22.58
CA GLN A 171 45.63 -9.47 22.61
C GLN A 171 46.33 -9.99 21.34
N ALA A 172 45.96 -9.47 20.16
CA ALA A 172 46.59 -9.82 18.89
C ALA A 172 48.08 -9.45 18.90
N TRP A 173 48.42 -8.22 19.34
CA TRP A 173 49.81 -7.79 19.49
C TRP A 173 50.59 -8.63 20.50
N GLY A 174 49.97 -8.99 21.63
CA GLY A 174 50.58 -9.90 22.61
C GLY A 174 50.90 -11.27 22.02
N LEU A 175 50.01 -11.83 21.19
CA LEU A 175 50.23 -13.09 20.49
C LEU A 175 51.32 -12.97 19.42
N ILE A 176 51.37 -11.86 18.68
CA ILE A 176 52.43 -11.61 17.69
C ILE A 176 53.80 -11.55 18.37
N ASN A 177 53.92 -10.84 19.49
CA ASN A 177 55.19 -10.74 20.23
C ASN A 177 55.60 -12.10 20.83
N ALA A 178 54.66 -12.83 21.44
CA ALA A 178 54.94 -14.17 21.99
C ALA A 178 55.28 -15.19 20.90
N SER A 179 54.61 -15.15 19.75
CA SER A 179 54.90 -16.04 18.62
C SER A 179 56.25 -15.74 17.96
N TYR A 180 56.69 -14.47 17.98
CA TYR A 180 58.02 -14.09 17.55
C TYR A 180 59.11 -14.69 18.45
N GLU A 181 58.90 -14.67 19.78
CA GLU A 181 59.83 -15.28 20.76
C GLU A 181 59.83 -16.83 20.71
N LEU A 182 58.67 -17.45 20.48
CA LEU A 182 58.49 -18.90 20.48
C LEU A 182 58.63 -19.56 19.10
N ALA A 183 58.85 -18.77 18.04
CA ALA A 183 58.88 -19.20 16.63
C ALA A 183 57.62 -19.99 16.18
N ASP A 184 56.46 -19.73 16.78
CA ASP A 184 55.20 -20.41 16.45
C ASP A 184 54.47 -19.71 15.29
N GLN A 185 54.61 -20.27 14.09
CA GLN A 185 54.05 -19.73 12.85
C GLN A 185 52.50 -19.71 12.84
N VAL A 186 51.85 -20.59 13.60
CA VAL A 186 50.38 -20.68 13.64
C VAL A 186 49.79 -19.50 14.42
N GLN A 187 50.39 -19.16 15.56
CA GLN A 187 49.94 -18.03 16.37
C GLN A 187 50.21 -16.68 15.70
N LEU A 188 51.33 -16.56 14.98
CA LEU A 188 51.64 -15.38 14.18
C LEU A 188 50.57 -15.16 13.09
N GLY A 189 50.22 -16.21 12.35
CA GLY A 189 49.20 -16.13 11.30
C GLY A 189 47.83 -15.70 11.82
N LEU A 190 47.44 -16.17 13.01
CA LEU A 190 46.17 -15.79 13.64
C LEU A 190 46.16 -14.36 14.17
N GLY A 191 47.27 -13.89 14.75
CA GLY A 191 47.41 -12.50 15.17
C GLY A 191 47.31 -11.52 14.00
N LEU A 192 47.83 -11.89 12.83
CA LEU A 192 47.78 -11.09 11.60
C LEU A 192 46.42 -11.13 10.88
N GLN A 193 45.58 -12.12 11.16
CA GLN A 193 44.28 -12.29 10.49
C GLN A 193 43.20 -11.34 11.04
N VAL A 194 43.41 -10.79 12.24
CA VAL A 194 42.43 -10.00 13.00
C VAL A 194 42.61 -8.52 12.77
#